data_AF-A0AAD6K4D0-F1
#
_entry.id   AF-A0AAD6K4D0-F1
#
_cell.length_a   1.000
_cell.length_b   1.000
_cell.length_c   1.000
_cell.angle_alpha   90.00
_cell.angle_beta   90.00
_cell.angle_gamma   90.00
#
_symmetry.space_group_name_H-M   'P 1'
#
loop_
_entity.id
_entity.type
_entity.pdbx_description
1 polymer ?
#
loop_
_entity_poly.entity_id
_entity_poly.type
_entity_poly.pdbx_seq_one_letter_code
_entity_poly.pdbx_strand_id
1 'polypeptide(L)'
;MVASGLEGPIPSSISALETLTDFNITGLSRLLLRDCNLSGEIPSYIWEMSKLRVLDLSFNKLRGELPGAVTTETLVFIFLTGNLLTGNIPMFRKGMTV
;
A
#
# COMPACT_ATOMS: atom_id res chain seq x y z
N MET A 1 11.95 3.22 12.37
CA MET A 1 11.51 1.85 12.05
C MET A 1 11.76 1.66 10.56
N VAL A 2 12.59 0.69 10.18
CA VAL A 2 13.08 0.53 8.80
C VAL A 2 11.92 0.00 7.95
N ALA A 3 11.46 0.74 6.94
CA ALA A 3 10.61 0.20 5.90
C ALA A 3 11.38 -0.95 5.25
N SER A 4 10.98 -2.18 5.56
CA SER A 4 11.71 -3.38 5.15
C SER A 4 11.74 -3.45 3.62
N GLY A 5 12.87 -3.04 3.01
CA GLY A 5 13.13 -3.10 1.57
C GLY A 5 13.34 -1.77 0.85
N LEU A 6 13.20 -0.61 1.51
CA LEU A 6 13.49 0.68 0.89
C LEU A 6 14.85 1.19 1.36
N GLU A 7 15.83 1.23 0.45
CA GLU A 7 17.07 1.99 0.66
C GLU A 7 16.78 3.47 0.35
N GLY A 8 16.86 4.33 1.36
CA GLY A 8 16.60 5.78 1.23
C GLY A 8 15.55 6.32 2.21
N PRO A 9 15.40 7.66 2.30
CA PRO A 9 14.35 8.25 3.13
C PRO A 9 12.97 7.88 2.58
N ILE A 10 12.09 7.36 3.43
CA ILE A 10 10.67 7.18 3.08
C ILE A 10 10.12 8.58 2.76
N PRO A 11 9.61 8.83 1.55
CA PRO A 11 9.13 10.15 1.20
C PRO A 11 7.87 10.51 2.01
N SER A 12 7.68 11.79 2.31
CA SER A 12 6.51 12.29 3.07
C SER A 12 5.17 12.14 2.32
N SER A 13 5.22 11.78 1.03
CA SER A 13 4.06 11.47 0.19
C SER A 13 4.17 10.05 -0.33
N ILE A 14 3.09 9.28 -0.23
CA ILE A 14 3.03 7.92 -0.78
C ILE A 14 3.15 7.91 -2.32
N SER A 15 2.84 9.02 -2.98
CA SER A 15 3.02 9.18 -4.43
C SER A 15 4.50 9.16 -4.84
N ALA A 16 5.42 9.55 -3.96
CA ALA A 16 6.86 9.49 -4.26
C ALA A 16 7.43 8.06 -4.16
N LEU A 17 6.63 7.07 -3.75
CA LEU A 17 6.96 5.67 -4.02
C LEU A 17 6.91 5.35 -5.53
N GLU A 18 6.29 6.21 -6.36
CA GLU A 18 6.32 6.11 -7.82
C GLU A 18 7.74 6.30 -8.37
N THR A 19 8.55 7.22 -7.80
CA THR A 19 9.97 7.35 -8.21
C THR A 19 10.84 6.21 -7.70
N LEU A 20 10.32 5.36 -6.81
CA LEU A 20 10.94 4.12 -6.37
C LEU A 20 10.47 2.93 -7.22
N THR A 21 9.62 3.11 -8.24
CA THR A 21 9.37 2.06 -9.24
C THR A 21 10.61 1.70 -10.04
N ASP A 22 11.56 2.65 -10.21
CA ASP A 22 12.92 2.37 -10.69
C ASP A 22 13.70 1.47 -9.70
N PHE A 23 13.37 1.52 -8.41
CA PHE A 23 13.89 0.67 -7.34
C PHE A 23 13.03 -0.58 -7.12
N ASN A 24 12.75 -1.37 -8.16
CA ASN A 24 12.29 -2.78 -8.07
C ASN A 24 11.23 -3.09 -6.96
N ILE A 25 10.31 -2.18 -6.65
CA ILE A 25 9.28 -2.43 -5.63
C ILE A 25 8.24 -3.43 -6.15
N THR A 26 8.13 -3.58 -7.48
CA THR A 26 7.30 -4.61 -8.15
C THR A 26 7.73 -6.04 -7.79
N GLY A 27 8.95 -6.22 -7.27
CA GLY A 27 9.47 -7.47 -6.73
C GLY A 27 9.04 -7.79 -5.30
N LEU A 28 8.47 -6.82 -4.57
CA LEU A 28 8.20 -6.97 -3.14
C LEU A 28 7.01 -7.87 -2.87
N SER A 29 7.22 -8.82 -1.96
CA SER A 29 6.14 -9.65 -1.40
C SER A 29 5.49 -9.03 -0.18
N ARG A 30 6.14 -8.06 0.47
CA ARG A 30 5.65 -7.39 1.67
C ARG A 30 6.03 -5.92 1.62
N LEU A 31 5.04 -5.03 1.74
CA LEU A 31 5.23 -3.59 1.87
C LEU A 31 4.69 -3.17 3.24
N LEU A 32 5.59 -2.83 4.16
CA LEU A 32 5.28 -2.50 5.54
C LEU A 32 5.69 -1.04 5.82
N LEU A 33 4.72 -0.14 5.79
CA LEU A 33 4.87 1.30 5.98
C LEU A 33 3.95 1.82 7.09
N ARG A 34 3.76 1.01 8.14
CA ARG A 34 2.99 1.38 9.31
C ARG A 34 3.63 2.57 10.03
N ASP A 35 2.81 3.53 10.46
CA ASP A 35 3.25 4.67 11.29
C ASP A 35 4.46 5.42 10.70
N CYS A 36 4.39 5.70 9.40
CA CYS A 36 5.43 6.39 8.65
C CYS A 36 5.09 7.86 8.37
N ASN A 37 4.00 8.37 8.98
CA ASN A 37 3.48 9.72 8.76
C ASN A 37 3.24 10.04 7.26
N LEU A 38 2.94 9.02 6.46
CA LEU A 38 2.67 9.16 5.02
C LEU A 38 1.38 9.93 4.80
N SER A 39 1.37 10.79 3.78
CA SER A 39 0.18 11.56 3.40
C SER A 39 -0.07 11.46 1.89
N GLY A 40 -1.24 11.90 1.45
CA GLY A 40 -1.66 11.80 0.05
C GLY A 40 -2.54 10.59 -0.24
N GLU A 41 -2.80 10.34 -1.51
CA GLU A 41 -3.68 9.26 -1.98
C GLU A 41 -2.89 7.99 -2.29
N ILE A 42 -3.46 6.82 -2.00
CA ILE A 42 -2.83 5.53 -2.35
C ILE A 42 -2.81 5.42 -3.88
N PRO A 43 -1.62 5.38 -4.52
CA PRO A 43 -1.54 5.31 -5.97
C PRO A 43 -2.14 4.00 -6.50
N SER A 44 -2.75 4.06 -7.69
CA SER A 44 -3.44 2.91 -8.28
C SER A 44 -2.53 1.69 -8.48
N TYR A 45 -1.26 1.92 -8.83
CA TYR A 45 -0.30 0.85 -9.10
C TYR A 45 -0.06 -0.07 -7.90
N ILE A 46 -0.25 0.38 -6.65
CA ILE A 46 -0.11 -0.47 -5.46
C ILE A 46 -1.10 -1.64 -5.51
N TRP A 47 -2.29 -1.39 -6.05
CA TRP A 47 -3.34 -2.40 -6.22
C TRP A 47 -3.07 -3.36 -7.40
N GLU A 48 -2.12 -3.02 -8.27
CA GLU A 48 -1.72 -3.78 -9.45
C GLU A 48 -0.42 -4.58 -9.23
N MET A 49 0.21 -4.47 -8.05
CA MET A 49 1.44 -5.18 -7.74
C MET A 49 1.24 -6.70 -7.68
N SER A 50 1.69 -7.39 -8.73
CA SER A 50 1.41 -8.82 -8.95
C SER A 50 2.14 -9.78 -8.01
N LYS A 51 3.15 -9.32 -7.27
CA LYS A 51 3.89 -10.15 -6.29
C LYS A 51 3.58 -9.82 -4.83
N LEU A 52 2.84 -8.73 -4.57
CA LEU A 52 2.62 -8.22 -3.24
C LEU A 52 1.64 -9.11 -2.47
N ARG A 53 2.07 -9.65 -1.33
CA ARG A 53 1.26 -10.53 -0.47
C ARG A 53 0.78 -9.85 0.80
N VAL A 54 1.54 -8.89 1.32
CA VAL A 54 1.23 -8.14 2.53
C VAL A 54 1.39 -6.65 2.26
N LEU A 55 0.34 -5.89 2.50
CA LEU A 55 0.36 -4.43 2.47
C LEU A 55 -0.06 -3.90 3.84
N ASP A 56 0.86 -3.25 4.55
CA ASP A 56 0.54 -2.55 5.79
C ASP A 56 0.84 -1.06 5.61
N LEU A 57 -0.22 -0.26 5.51
CA LEU A 57 -0.16 1.20 5.47
C LEU A 57 -0.85 1.80 6.70
N SER A 58 -1.04 1.01 7.76
CA SER A 58 -1.82 1.44 8.92
C SER A 58 -1.16 2.61 9.67
N PHE A 59 -1.98 3.41 10.36
CA PHE A 59 -1.54 4.55 11.17
C PHE A 59 -0.75 5.60 10.37
N ASN A 60 -1.26 5.98 9.19
CA ASN A 60 -0.73 7.09 8.40
C ASN A 60 -1.79 8.20 8.22
N LYS A 61 -1.49 9.19 7.39
CA LYS A 61 -2.39 10.30 7.02
C LYS A 61 -2.84 10.18 5.57
N LEU A 62 -3.00 8.95 5.07
CA LEU A 62 -3.44 8.67 3.70
C LEU A 62 -4.92 9.04 3.56
N ARG A 63 -5.28 9.61 2.42
CA ARG A 63 -6.63 10.08 2.09
C ARG A 63 -7.05 9.54 0.72
N GLY A 64 -8.28 9.84 0.30
CA GLY A 64 -8.81 9.41 -0.99
C GLY A 64 -9.65 8.14 -0.88
N GLU A 65 -10.24 7.76 -2.01
CA GLU A 65 -11.18 6.65 -2.07
C GLU A 65 -10.45 5.31 -2.28
N LEU A 66 -10.91 4.27 -1.59
CA LEU A 66 -10.50 2.91 -1.88
C LEU A 66 -11.04 2.46 -3.25
N PRO A 67 -10.26 1.68 -4.03
CA PRO A 67 -10.75 1.18 -5.30
C PRO A 67 -11.95 0.24 -5.09
N GLY A 68 -12.93 0.27 -6.00
CA GLY A 68 -14.09 -0.63 -5.91
C GLY A 68 -13.73 -2.12 -5.96
N ALA A 69 -12.58 -2.46 -6.55
CA ALA A 69 -12.04 -3.81 -6.58
C ALA A 69 -10.50 -3.78 -6.50
N VAL A 70 -9.94 -4.75 -5.79
CA VAL A 70 -8.49 -5.00 -5.77
C VAL A 70 -8.20 -6.18 -6.69
N THR A 71 -7.46 -5.94 -7.78
CA THR A 71 -7.25 -6.89 -8.87
C THR A 71 -6.01 -7.77 -8.71
N THR A 72 -5.11 -7.45 -7.77
CA THR A 72 -3.92 -8.27 -7.54
C THR A 72 -4.28 -9.66 -7.00
N GLU A 73 -3.71 -10.68 -7.66
CA GLU A 73 -3.98 -12.09 -7.35
C GLU A 73 -3.21 -12.61 -6.14
N THR A 74 -2.16 -11.91 -5.71
CA THR A 74 -1.21 -12.41 -4.71
C THR A 74 -1.39 -11.78 -3.33
N LEU A 75 -2.15 -10.68 -3.24
CA LEU A 75 -2.35 -9.96 -2.00
C LEU A 75 -3.24 -10.76 -1.06
N VAL A 76 -2.77 -10.99 0.17
CA VAL A 76 -3.44 -11.82 1.17
C VAL A 76 -3.83 -11.00 2.39
N PHE A 77 -2.97 -10.06 2.80
CA PHE A 77 -3.16 -9.25 4.00
C PHE A 77 -3.06 -7.78 3.67
N ILE A 78 -4.07 -7.02 4.10
CA ILE A 78 -4.14 -5.57 3.90
C ILE A 78 -4.49 -4.90 5.23
N PHE A 79 -3.65 -3.98 5.68
CA PHE A 79 -3.89 -3.18 6.87
C PHE A 79 -3.92 -1.69 6.51
N LEU A 80 -5.09 -1.08 6.62
CA LEU A 80 -5.33 0.33 6.26
C LEU A 80 -5.88 1.17 7.43
N THR A 81 -6.04 0.55 8.60
CA THR A 81 -6.60 1.20 9.79
C THR A 81 -5.81 2.45 10.19
N GLY A 82 -6.47 3.43 10.81
CA GLY A 82 -5.82 4.65 11.27
C GLY A 82 -5.34 5.55 10.12
N ASN A 83 -6.12 5.64 9.03
CA ASN A 83 -5.93 6.59 7.93
C ASN A 83 -7.19 7.46 7.74
N LEU A 84 -7.16 8.38 6.78
CA LEU A 84 -8.26 9.26 6.35
C LEU A 84 -8.92 8.77 5.05
N LEU A 85 -8.88 7.46 4.81
CA LEU A 85 -9.41 6.81 3.60
C LEU A 85 -10.95 6.79 3.64
N THR A 86 -11.56 7.00 2.47
CA THR A 86 -13.01 6.99 2.28
C THR A 86 -13.42 5.93 1.24
N GLY A 87 -14.72 5.78 1.02
CA GLY A 87 -15.25 4.80 0.07
C GLY A 87 -15.64 3.48 0.73
N ASN A 88 -16.09 2.55 -0.10
CA ASN A 88 -16.50 1.23 0.35
C ASN A 88 -15.28 0.32 0.53
N ILE A 89 -15.45 -0.70 1.36
CA ILE A 89 -14.49 -1.81 1.43
C ILE A 89 -14.45 -2.45 0.03
N PRO A 90 -13.28 -2.52 -0.63
CA PRO A 90 -13.15 -3.09 -1.96
C PRO A 90 -13.69 -4.51 -2.04
N MET A 91 -14.18 -4.91 -3.21
CA MET A 91 -14.35 -6.33 -3.48
C MET A 91 -12.96 -6.98 -3.55
N PHE A 92 -12.68 -7.84 -2.58
CA PHE A 92 -11.46 -8.62 -2.50
C PHE A 92 -11.64 -10.00 -3.14
N ARG A 93 -10.56 -10.56 -3.68
CA ARG A 93 -10.55 -11.96 -4.10
C ARG A 93 -10.79 -12.86 -2.89
N LYS A 94 -11.44 -14.01 -3.12
CA LYS A 94 -11.62 -15.05 -2.10
C LYS A 94 -10.28 -15.46 -1.48
N GLY A 95 -10.19 -15.42 -0.15
CA GLY A 95 -8.97 -15.78 0.61
C GLY A 95 -8.17 -14.60 1.18
N MET A 96 -8.60 -13.37 0.93
CA MET A 96 -7.99 -12.17 1.53
C MET A 96 -8.50 -11.92 2.97
N THR A 97 -7.63 -11.40 3.83
CA THR A 97 -7.93 -10.98 5.21
C THR A 97 -7.63 -9.47 5.36
N VAL A 98 -8.53 -8.74 6.02
CA VAL A 98 -8.48 -7.28 6.22
C VAL A 98 -8.50 -6.96 7.70
#